data_AF-A0A7W6K3F7-F1
#
_entry.id   AF-A0A7W6K3F7-F1
#
_cell.length_a   1.000
_cell.length_b   1.000
_cell.length_c   1.000
_cell.angle_alpha   90.00
_cell.angle_beta   90.00
_cell.angle_gamma   90.00
#
_symmetry.space_group_name_H-M   'P 1'
#
loop_
_entity.id
_entity.type
_entity.pdbx_description
1 polymer ?
#
loop_
_entity_poly.entity_id
_entity_poly.type
_entity_poly.pdbx_seq_one_letter_code
_entity_poly.pdbx_strand_id
1 'polypeptide(L)'
;MPAAVVASPTASSVPDLIAQHQRAFDATNAAWNDLSDLQMELEEKIGTPKIHMGNLLLGRDSEGNDIRKPIYGYSEEDILRHAAYHIEHALNDEVRRQKEKHRDAMLAELRAAKARQKDAEDACGITAAFATCKKLNDEQNRLMRELIKAKPATLAEAAAKATHLHDVFQTEAADFDDGLLLAVIKSLV
;
A
#
# COMPACT_ATOMS: atom_id res chain seq x y z
N MET A 1 -32.70 19.34 -54.73
CA MET A 1 -32.59 18.65 -53.44
C MET A 1 -31.21 18.97 -52.86
N PRO A 2 -31.10 19.59 -51.68
CA PRO A 2 -29.78 19.85 -51.11
C PRO A 2 -29.16 18.53 -50.64
N ALA A 3 -27.93 18.28 -51.09
CA ALA A 3 -27.14 17.13 -50.68
C ALA A 3 -26.83 17.26 -49.18
N ALA A 4 -27.22 16.24 -48.41
CA ALA A 4 -26.83 16.13 -47.00
C ALA A 4 -25.31 16.02 -46.94
N VAL A 5 -24.66 17.03 -46.36
CA VAL A 5 -23.24 16.97 -46.01
C VAL A 5 -23.13 15.96 -44.88
N VAL A 6 -22.71 14.73 -45.22
CA VAL A 6 -22.35 13.71 -44.24
C VAL A 6 -21.06 14.20 -43.59
N ALA A 7 -21.17 14.82 -42.42
CA ALA A 7 -20.03 15.15 -41.59
C ALA A 7 -19.22 13.87 -41.37
N SER A 8 -17.94 13.89 -41.74
CA SER A 8 -17.03 12.78 -41.46
C SER A 8 -17.01 12.56 -39.95
N PRO A 9 -17.11 11.31 -39.46
CA PRO A 9 -17.08 11.04 -38.03
C PRO A 9 -15.76 11.55 -37.47
N THR A 10 -15.84 12.51 -36.55
CA THR A 10 -14.70 12.97 -35.77
C THR A 10 -14.10 11.76 -35.07
N ALA A 11 -12.81 11.49 -35.28
CA ALA A 11 -12.13 10.35 -34.67
C ALA A 11 -12.31 10.42 -33.14
N SER A 12 -13.05 9.46 -32.59
CA SER A 12 -13.26 9.34 -31.15
C SER A 12 -12.04 8.70 -30.51
N SER A 13 -11.60 9.25 -29.38
CA SER A 13 -10.47 8.72 -28.61
C SER A 13 -10.87 7.56 -27.69
N VAL A 14 -12.16 7.20 -27.61
CA VAL A 14 -12.66 6.20 -26.64
C VAL A 14 -12.01 4.82 -26.82
N PRO A 15 -11.95 4.21 -28.01
CA PRO A 15 -11.32 2.90 -28.19
C PRO A 15 -9.84 2.91 -27.80
N ASP A 16 -9.12 3.96 -28.17
CA ASP A 16 -7.70 4.11 -27.85
C ASP A 16 -7.47 4.29 -26.35
N LEU A 17 -8.32 5.04 -25.66
CA LEU A 17 -8.26 5.24 -24.21
C LEU A 17 -8.57 3.95 -23.43
N ILE A 18 -9.54 3.16 -23.89
CA ILE A 18 -9.82 1.82 -23.32
C ILE A 18 -8.58 0.93 -23.46
N ALA A 19 -8.01 0.84 -24.67
CA ALA A 19 -6.83 0.00 -24.91
C ALA A 19 -5.57 0.48 -24.17
N GLN A 20 -5.42 1.80 -23.97
CA GLN A 20 -4.34 2.36 -23.15
C GLN A 20 -4.55 2.06 -21.67
N HIS A 21 -5.77 2.23 -21.16
CA HIS A 21 -6.11 1.90 -19.78
C HIS A 21 -5.84 0.44 -19.48
N GLN A 22 -6.29 -0.48 -20.34
CA GLN A 22 -6.07 -1.92 -20.13
C GLN A 22 -4.58 -2.26 -20.08
N ARG A 23 -3.78 -1.72 -21.00
CA ARG A 23 -2.31 -1.93 -20.98
C ARG A 23 -1.67 -1.37 -19.71
N ALA A 24 -2.13 -0.21 -19.24
CA ALA A 24 -1.65 0.38 -18.00
C ALA A 24 -2.02 -0.49 -16.78
N PHE A 25 -3.26 -0.99 -16.72
CA PHE A 25 -3.73 -1.91 -15.69
C PHE A 25 -2.90 -3.21 -15.65
N ASP A 26 -2.69 -3.84 -16.81
CA ASP A 26 -1.88 -5.07 -16.90
C ASP A 26 -0.44 -4.82 -16.44
N ALA A 27 0.15 -3.68 -16.83
CA ALA A 27 1.49 -3.29 -16.40
C ALA A 27 1.56 -2.97 -14.89
N THR A 28 0.56 -2.29 -14.34
CA THR A 28 0.46 -2.01 -12.89
C THR A 28 0.39 -3.31 -12.10
N ASN A 29 -0.47 -4.26 -12.51
CA ASN A 29 -0.59 -5.56 -11.84
C ASN A 29 0.71 -6.37 -11.90
N ALA A 30 1.37 -6.41 -13.06
CA ALA A 30 2.66 -7.06 -13.20
C ALA A 30 3.71 -6.45 -12.24
N ALA A 31 3.79 -5.11 -12.18
CA ALA A 31 4.73 -4.43 -11.30
C ALA A 31 4.44 -4.68 -9.80
N TRP A 32 3.17 -4.74 -9.40
CA TRP A 32 2.80 -5.08 -8.02
C TRP A 32 3.12 -6.52 -7.66
N ASN A 33 2.94 -7.45 -8.59
CA ASN A 33 3.34 -8.85 -8.38
C ASN A 33 4.86 -8.96 -8.21
N ASP A 34 5.64 -8.32 -9.09
CA ASP A 34 7.11 -8.30 -8.98
C ASP A 34 7.57 -7.68 -7.65
N LEU A 35 6.92 -6.60 -7.21
CA LEU A 35 7.20 -5.99 -5.91
C LEU A 35 6.85 -6.93 -4.75
N SER A 36 5.72 -7.64 -4.83
CA SER A 36 5.31 -8.61 -3.82
C SER A 36 6.35 -9.73 -3.67
N ASP A 37 6.86 -10.25 -4.78
CA ASP A 37 7.91 -11.27 -4.77
C ASP A 37 9.20 -10.76 -4.10
N LEU A 38 9.62 -9.54 -4.43
CA LEU A 38 10.78 -8.90 -3.79
C LEU A 38 10.57 -8.70 -2.28
N GLN A 39 9.37 -8.32 -1.85
CA GLN A 39 9.02 -8.14 -0.44
C GLN A 39 9.06 -9.45 0.33
N MET A 40 8.52 -10.53 -0.25
CA MET A 40 8.59 -11.86 0.35
C MET A 40 10.04 -12.32 0.55
N GLU A 41 10.88 -12.15 -0.48
CA GLU A 41 12.30 -12.50 -0.38
C GLU A 41 13.03 -11.68 0.70
N LEU A 42 12.70 -10.38 0.84
CA LEU A 42 13.31 -9.53 1.85
C LEU A 42 12.88 -9.93 3.26
N GLU A 43 11.59 -10.22 3.45
CA GLU A 43 11.04 -10.65 4.73
C GLU A 43 11.66 -11.98 5.17
N GLU A 44 11.89 -12.93 4.26
CA GLU A 44 12.61 -14.17 4.56
C GLU A 44 14.06 -13.93 4.98
N LYS A 45 14.74 -12.95 4.38
CA LYS A 45 16.17 -12.67 4.64
C LYS A 45 16.41 -11.89 5.93
N ILE A 46 15.57 -10.90 6.24
CA ILE A 46 15.84 -9.91 7.31
C ILE A 46 14.76 -9.92 8.39
N GLY A 47 13.55 -10.34 8.04
CA GLY A 47 12.38 -10.32 8.90
C GLY A 47 11.93 -8.91 9.29
N THR A 48 10.81 -8.85 10.01
CA THR A 48 10.26 -7.59 10.51
C THR A 48 11.08 -7.05 11.68
N PRO A 49 11.54 -5.78 11.64
CA PRO A 49 12.22 -5.15 12.76
C PRO A 49 11.39 -5.19 14.03
N LYS A 50 11.98 -5.75 15.10
CA LYS A 50 11.35 -5.87 16.40
C LYS A 50 12.40 -5.90 17.50
N ILE A 51 12.05 -5.35 18.66
CA ILE A 51 12.92 -5.33 19.85
C ILE A 51 12.31 -6.18 20.94
N HIS A 52 13.12 -7.02 21.57
CA HIS A 52 12.71 -7.81 22.74
C HIS A 52 12.60 -6.88 23.95
N MET A 53 11.39 -6.72 24.48
CA MET A 53 11.11 -5.81 25.59
C MET A 53 11.04 -6.51 26.94
N GLY A 54 10.98 -7.85 26.94
CA GLY A 54 10.86 -8.65 28.17
C GLY A 54 10.12 -9.95 27.93
N ASN A 55 9.68 -10.60 29.02
CA ASN A 55 8.99 -11.87 28.95
C ASN A 55 7.70 -11.85 29.78
N LEU A 56 6.63 -12.40 29.23
CA LEU A 56 5.40 -12.71 29.93
C LEU A 56 5.50 -14.11 30.55
N LEU A 57 5.27 -14.22 31.86
CA LEU A 57 5.14 -15.52 32.52
C LEU A 57 3.76 -16.11 32.22
N LEU A 58 3.71 -17.30 31.62
CA LEU A 58 2.47 -18.00 31.27
C LEU A 58 2.05 -19.06 32.29
N GLY A 59 2.97 -19.46 33.18
CA GLY A 59 2.74 -20.50 34.18
C GLY A 59 4.01 -21.32 34.42
N ARG A 60 3.81 -22.54 34.94
CA ARG A 60 4.87 -23.54 35.09
C ARG A 60 4.54 -24.81 34.32
N ASP A 61 5.56 -25.48 33.80
CA ASP A 61 5.41 -26.80 33.20
C ASP A 61 5.23 -27.90 34.26
N SER A 62 5.05 -29.14 33.81
CA SER A 62 4.89 -30.32 34.69
C SER A 62 6.11 -30.64 35.53
N GLU A 63 7.27 -30.08 35.20
CA GLU A 63 8.53 -30.25 35.94
C GLU A 63 8.79 -29.07 36.90
N GLY A 64 7.90 -28.08 36.92
CA GLY A 64 7.97 -26.91 37.79
C GLY A 64 8.78 -25.73 37.22
N ASN A 65 9.21 -25.79 35.96
CA ASN A 65 9.95 -24.70 35.31
C ASN A 65 9.01 -23.61 34.82
N ASP A 66 9.45 -22.35 34.89
CA ASP A 66 8.68 -21.20 34.40
C ASP A 66 8.56 -21.23 32.86
N ILE A 67 7.33 -21.22 32.36
CA ILE A 67 7.05 -21.03 30.92
C ILE A 67 6.97 -19.53 30.64
N ARG A 68 7.89 -19.03 29.82
CA ARG A 68 8.00 -17.61 29.48
C ARG A 68 7.81 -17.38 27.99
N LYS A 69 7.00 -16.36 27.65
CA LYS A 69 6.79 -15.91 26.27
C LYS A 69 7.45 -14.55 26.06
N PRO A 70 8.31 -14.37 25.04
CA PRO A 70 8.91 -13.08 24.77
C PRO A 70 7.86 -12.05 24.32
N ILE A 71 8.06 -10.82 24.76
CA ILE A 71 7.30 -9.64 24.36
C ILE A 71 8.17 -8.84 23.41
N TYR A 72 7.61 -8.47 22.25
CA TYR A 72 8.30 -7.70 21.23
C TYR A 72 7.59 -6.36 20.99
N GLY A 73 8.38 -5.31 20.76
CA GLY A 73 7.90 -4.02 20.28
C GLY A 73 8.23 -3.85 18.80
N TYR A 74 7.26 -3.41 18.00
CA TYR A 74 7.41 -3.22 16.54
C TYR A 74 7.46 -1.72 16.17
N SER A 75 7.01 -0.86 17.08
CA SER A 75 7.00 0.59 16.92
C SER A 75 7.65 1.30 18.10
N GLU A 76 8.04 2.56 17.89
CA GLU A 76 8.49 3.41 19.00
C GLU A 76 7.37 3.62 20.02
N GLU A 77 6.11 3.73 19.55
CA GLU A 77 4.94 3.84 20.41
C GLU A 77 4.78 2.62 21.32
N ASP A 78 4.98 1.40 20.81
CA ASP A 78 4.94 0.18 21.62
C ASP A 78 5.98 0.21 22.75
N ILE A 79 7.21 0.60 22.40
CA ILE A 79 8.32 0.68 23.35
C ILE A 79 8.03 1.76 24.41
N LEU A 80 7.56 2.93 23.98
CA LEU A 80 7.22 4.04 24.88
C LEU A 80 6.10 3.65 25.84
N ARG A 81 5.02 3.06 25.31
CA ARG A 81 3.88 2.60 26.11
C ARG A 81 4.30 1.53 27.11
N HIS A 82 5.13 0.57 26.69
CA HIS A 82 5.62 -0.48 27.58
C HIS A 82 6.56 0.06 28.67
N ALA A 83 7.50 0.94 28.30
CA ALA A 83 8.44 1.53 29.23
C ALA A 83 7.79 2.49 30.23
N ALA A 84 6.73 3.21 29.83
CA ALA A 84 6.03 4.18 30.67
C ALA A 84 5.57 3.55 32.00
N TYR A 85 4.95 2.36 31.94
CA TYR A 85 4.51 1.64 33.13
C TYR A 85 5.65 1.39 34.11
N HIS A 86 6.80 0.91 33.62
CA HIS A 86 7.96 0.59 34.45
C HIS A 86 8.68 1.82 35.00
N ILE A 87 8.65 2.94 34.28
CA ILE A 87 9.24 4.22 34.72
C ILE A 87 8.36 4.88 35.78
N GLU A 88 7.04 4.87 35.58
CA GLU A 88 6.06 5.42 36.52
C GLU A 88 6.14 4.72 37.89
N HIS A 89 6.25 3.40 37.89
CA HIS A 89 6.31 2.56 39.08
C HIS A 89 7.74 2.33 39.62
N ALA A 90 8.70 3.16 39.21
CA ALA A 90 10.07 3.06 39.71
C ALA A 90 10.13 3.38 41.21
N LEU A 91 10.85 2.53 41.96
CA LEU A 91 10.96 2.62 43.43
C LEU A 91 11.71 3.87 43.91
N ASN A 92 12.61 4.41 43.09
CA ASN A 92 13.39 5.61 43.35
C ASN A 92 13.94 6.20 42.03
N ASP A 93 14.55 7.37 42.12
CA ASP A 93 15.07 8.10 40.95
C ASP A 93 16.21 7.39 40.23
N GLU A 94 17.03 6.62 40.94
CA GLU A 94 18.11 5.85 40.31
C GLU A 94 17.53 4.73 39.43
N VAL A 95 16.56 3.98 39.96
CA VAL A 95 15.83 2.96 39.18
C VAL A 95 15.09 3.61 38.01
N ARG A 96 14.48 4.78 38.19
CA ARG A 96 13.81 5.54 37.13
C ARG A 96 14.77 5.86 35.99
N ARG A 97 15.93 6.44 36.29
CA ARG A 97 16.98 6.77 35.30
C ARG A 97 17.49 5.55 34.56
N GLN A 98 17.65 4.42 35.25
CA GLN A 98 18.06 3.16 34.61
C GLN A 98 16.99 2.65 33.63
N LYS A 99 15.70 2.76 33.98
CA LYS A 99 14.59 2.38 33.08
C LYS A 99 14.48 3.31 31.88
N GLU A 100 14.66 4.61 32.07
CA GLU A 100 14.73 5.60 30.97
C GLU A 100 15.90 5.30 30.03
N LYS A 101 17.09 5.04 30.56
CA LYS A 101 18.26 4.65 29.75
C LYS A 101 18.00 3.37 28.95
N HIS A 102 17.34 2.38 29.55
CA HIS A 102 17.00 1.13 28.86
C HIS A 102 15.95 1.35 27.75
N ARG A 103 14.92 2.18 28.00
CA ARG A 103 13.96 2.61 26.98
C ARG A 103 14.69 3.26 25.80
N ASP A 104 15.59 4.19 26.07
CA ASP A 104 16.31 4.93 25.04
C ASP A 104 17.23 4.00 24.22
N ALA A 105 17.84 3.00 24.87
CA ALA A 105 18.59 1.96 24.18
C ALA A 105 17.69 1.11 23.25
N MET A 106 16.51 0.68 23.71
CA MET A 106 15.55 -0.05 22.88
C MET A 106 15.06 0.78 21.68
N LEU A 107 14.80 2.07 21.87
CA LEU A 107 14.43 2.97 20.77
C LEU A 107 15.57 3.11 19.75
N ALA A 108 16.81 3.28 20.22
CA ALA A 108 17.97 3.35 19.34
C ALA A 108 18.17 2.04 18.55
N GLU A 109 17.99 0.89 19.20
CA GLU A 109 18.08 -0.42 18.56
C GLU A 109 16.99 -0.62 17.50
N LEU A 110 15.73 -0.24 17.79
CA LEU A 110 14.64 -0.30 16.82
C LEU A 110 14.93 0.57 15.60
N ARG A 111 15.40 1.81 15.82
CA ARG A 111 15.78 2.72 14.74
C ARG A 111 16.90 2.14 13.89
N ALA A 112 17.91 1.54 14.50
CA ALA A 112 19.00 0.87 13.78
C ALA A 112 18.52 -0.36 13.01
N ALA A 113 17.57 -1.14 13.55
CA ALA A 113 16.95 -2.25 12.84
C ALA A 113 16.13 -1.78 11.63
N LYS A 114 15.33 -0.71 11.78
CA LYS A 114 14.58 -0.09 10.67
C LYS A 114 15.49 0.52 9.62
N ALA A 115 16.59 1.15 10.02
CA ALA A 115 17.59 1.66 9.08
C ALA A 115 18.21 0.52 8.25
N ARG A 116 18.60 -0.59 8.90
CA ARG A 116 19.10 -1.78 8.19
C ARG A 116 18.08 -2.39 7.25
N GLN A 117 16.81 -2.45 7.65
CA GLN A 117 15.73 -2.89 6.77
C GLN A 117 15.63 -1.98 5.53
N LYS A 118 15.62 -0.66 5.74
CA LYS A 118 15.57 0.32 4.65
C LYS A 118 16.77 0.19 3.70
N ASP A 119 17.99 0.08 4.24
CA ASP A 119 19.20 -0.10 3.43
C ASP A 119 19.11 -1.37 2.59
N ALA A 120 18.50 -2.43 3.13
CA ALA A 120 18.27 -3.65 2.39
C ALA A 120 17.15 -3.54 1.35
N GLU A 121 16.05 -2.86 1.66
CA GLU A 121 14.98 -2.52 0.69
C GLU A 121 15.56 -1.73 -0.50
N ASP A 122 16.43 -0.76 -0.22
CA ASP A 122 17.12 0.02 -1.23
C ASP A 122 18.09 -0.85 -2.04
N ALA A 123 18.85 -1.74 -1.37
CA ALA A 123 19.80 -2.63 -2.02
C ALA A 123 19.16 -3.72 -2.90
N CYS A 124 18.00 -4.25 -2.53
CA CYS A 124 17.26 -5.22 -3.34
C CYS A 124 16.32 -4.55 -4.37
N GLY A 125 16.25 -3.22 -4.39
CA GLY A 125 15.49 -2.47 -5.38
C GLY A 125 14.00 -2.31 -5.07
N ILE A 126 13.53 -2.71 -3.89
CA ILE A 126 12.12 -2.54 -3.46
C ILE A 126 11.68 -1.08 -3.54
N THR A 127 12.51 -0.14 -3.08
CA THR A 127 12.17 1.29 -3.14
C THR A 127 11.98 1.77 -4.59
N ALA A 128 12.82 1.28 -5.52
CA ALA A 128 12.71 1.62 -6.94
C ALA A 128 11.50 0.94 -7.61
N ALA A 129 11.22 -0.32 -7.25
CA ALA A 129 10.06 -1.07 -7.72
C ALA A 129 8.76 -0.42 -7.24
N PHE A 130 8.67 -0.03 -5.97
CA PHE A 130 7.53 0.70 -5.42
C PHE A 130 7.31 2.05 -6.12
N ALA A 131 8.38 2.80 -6.40
CA ALA A 131 8.28 4.05 -7.17
C ALA A 131 7.76 3.81 -8.59
N THR A 132 8.10 2.67 -9.20
CA THR A 132 7.59 2.27 -10.51
C THR A 132 6.11 1.90 -10.45
N CYS A 133 5.70 1.09 -9.47
CA CYS A 133 4.30 0.75 -9.22
C CYS A 133 3.44 2.02 -9.06
N LYS A 134 3.91 2.98 -8.26
CA LYS A 134 3.23 4.26 -8.07
C LYS A 134 3.05 5.03 -9.38
N LYS A 135 4.10 5.14 -10.20
CA LYS A 135 4.02 5.83 -11.50
C LYS A 135 3.03 5.17 -12.46
N LEU A 136 3.02 3.83 -12.52
CA LEU A 136 2.08 3.08 -13.35
C LEU A 136 0.63 3.26 -12.87
N ASN A 137 0.42 3.25 -11.55
CA ASN A 137 -0.88 3.51 -10.95
C ASN A 137 -1.38 4.95 -11.23
N ASP A 138 -0.49 5.94 -11.12
CA ASP A 138 -0.81 7.34 -11.43
C ASP A 138 -1.21 7.49 -12.92
N GLU A 139 -0.53 6.78 -13.82
CA GLU A 139 -0.82 6.77 -15.26
C GLU A 139 -2.14 6.07 -15.59
N GLN A 140 -2.39 4.89 -14.99
CA GLN A 140 -3.68 4.20 -15.11
C GLN A 140 -4.83 5.09 -14.66
N ASN A 141 -4.69 5.75 -13.49
CA ASN A 141 -5.69 6.68 -12.97
C ASN A 141 -5.89 7.91 -13.87
N ARG A 142 -4.82 8.43 -14.48
CA ARG A 142 -4.91 9.51 -15.47
C ARG A 142 -5.74 9.07 -16.67
N LEU A 143 -5.43 7.90 -17.24
CA LEU A 143 -6.14 7.33 -18.39
C LEU A 143 -7.62 7.06 -18.08
N MET A 144 -7.92 6.57 -16.87
CA MET A 144 -9.31 6.39 -16.42
C MET A 144 -10.08 7.71 -16.41
N ARG A 145 -9.49 8.78 -15.85
CA ARG A 145 -10.11 10.12 -15.83
C ARG A 145 -10.32 10.68 -17.24
N GLU A 146 -9.40 10.42 -18.15
CA GLU A 146 -9.54 10.81 -19.56
C GLU A 146 -10.65 10.03 -20.26
N LEU A 147 -10.74 8.71 -20.03
CA LEU A 147 -11.80 7.87 -20.55
C LEU A 147 -13.18 8.33 -20.07
N ILE A 148 -13.32 8.63 -18.78
CA ILE A 148 -14.58 9.15 -18.20
C ILE A 148 -15.01 10.44 -18.91
N LYS A 149 -14.09 11.37 -19.17
CA LYS A 149 -14.36 12.65 -19.84
C LYS A 149 -14.62 12.51 -21.35
N ALA A 150 -14.06 11.48 -21.98
CA ALA A 150 -14.17 11.29 -23.42
C ALA A 150 -15.63 11.04 -23.84
N LYS A 151 -16.07 11.77 -24.87
CA LYS A 151 -17.42 11.62 -25.43
C LYS A 151 -17.39 10.58 -26.55
N PRO A 152 -18.20 9.51 -26.47
CA PRO A 152 -18.31 8.56 -27.57
C PRO A 152 -18.94 9.23 -28.80
N ALA A 153 -18.40 8.95 -29.99
CA ALA A 153 -18.95 9.43 -31.26
C ALA A 153 -20.08 8.53 -31.78
N THR A 154 -20.15 7.28 -31.31
CA THR A 154 -21.14 6.29 -31.73
C THR A 154 -21.77 5.56 -30.54
N LEU A 155 -22.96 4.97 -30.75
CA LEU A 155 -23.59 4.11 -29.74
C LEU A 155 -22.74 2.89 -29.40
N ALA A 156 -21.99 2.35 -30.37
CA ALA A 156 -21.09 1.23 -30.15
C ALA A 156 -19.95 1.61 -29.19
N GLU A 157 -19.37 2.80 -29.34
CA GLU A 157 -18.36 3.32 -28.42
C GLU A 157 -18.93 3.62 -27.03
N ALA A 158 -20.16 4.15 -26.96
CA ALA A 158 -20.84 4.38 -25.69
C ALA A 158 -21.06 3.07 -24.93
N ALA A 159 -21.50 2.02 -25.64
CA ALA A 159 -21.66 0.68 -25.07
C ALA A 159 -20.32 0.10 -24.61
N ALA A 160 -19.27 0.17 -25.45
CA ALA A 160 -17.94 -0.32 -25.10
C ALA A 160 -17.36 0.40 -23.87
N LYS A 161 -17.51 1.73 -23.80
CA LYS A 161 -17.12 2.52 -22.63
C LYS A 161 -17.88 2.11 -21.38
N ALA A 162 -19.20 1.93 -21.47
CA ALA A 162 -20.02 1.53 -20.33
C ALA A 162 -19.64 0.14 -19.81
N THR A 163 -19.42 -0.83 -20.69
CA THR A 163 -18.94 -2.17 -20.34
C THR A 163 -17.57 -2.10 -19.67
N HIS A 164 -16.61 -1.39 -20.27
CA HIS A 164 -15.27 -1.26 -19.70
C HIS A 164 -15.29 -0.64 -18.30
N LEU A 165 -16.04 0.45 -18.11
CA LEU A 165 -16.17 1.09 -16.80
C LEU A 165 -16.83 0.15 -15.78
N HIS A 166 -17.86 -0.60 -16.19
CA HIS A 166 -18.49 -1.60 -15.34
C HIS A 166 -17.52 -2.70 -14.91
N ASP A 167 -16.74 -3.24 -15.85
CA ASP A 167 -15.77 -4.31 -15.57
C ASP A 167 -14.72 -3.81 -14.58
N VAL A 168 -14.18 -2.62 -14.81
CA VAL A 168 -13.23 -1.98 -13.89
C VAL A 168 -13.85 -1.81 -12.49
N PHE A 169 -15.12 -1.40 -12.37
CA PHE A 169 -15.77 -1.31 -11.05
C PHE A 169 -15.91 -2.66 -10.33
N GLN A 170 -16.05 -3.76 -11.06
CA GLN A 170 -16.17 -5.09 -10.48
C GLN A 170 -14.81 -5.66 -10.07
N THR A 171 -13.75 -5.36 -10.84
CA THR A 171 -12.41 -5.94 -10.62
C THR A 171 -11.49 -5.07 -9.76
N GLU A 172 -11.63 -3.74 -9.82
CA GLU A 172 -10.76 -2.77 -9.15
C GLU A 172 -11.42 -2.13 -7.91
N ALA A 173 -12.21 -2.89 -7.13
CA ALA A 173 -13.10 -2.39 -6.07
C ALA A 173 -12.43 -1.76 -4.82
N ALA A 174 -11.29 -1.08 -4.96
CA ALA A 174 -10.70 -0.21 -3.95
C ALA A 174 -10.22 1.09 -4.62
N ASP A 175 -10.60 2.24 -4.06
CA ASP A 175 -10.19 3.61 -4.45
C ASP A 175 -10.98 4.36 -5.55
N PHE A 176 -12.28 4.10 -5.69
CA PHE A 176 -13.17 5.10 -6.28
C PHE A 176 -13.70 6.03 -5.19
N ASP A 177 -13.28 7.31 -5.21
CA ASP A 177 -13.95 8.34 -4.42
C ASP A 177 -15.34 8.65 -5.02
N ASP A 178 -16.32 8.99 -4.17
CA ASP A 178 -17.72 9.27 -4.55
C ASP A 178 -17.84 10.25 -5.74
N GLY A 179 -16.91 11.19 -5.86
CA GLY A 179 -16.80 12.15 -6.96
C GLY A 179 -16.46 11.52 -8.30
N LEU A 180 -15.62 10.47 -8.33
CA LEU A 180 -15.32 9.73 -9.55
C LEU A 180 -16.51 8.87 -10.00
N LEU A 181 -17.22 8.28 -9.03
CA LEU A 181 -18.42 7.48 -9.27
C LEU A 181 -19.55 8.36 -9.85
N LEU A 182 -19.75 9.55 -9.29
CA LEU A 182 -20.65 10.57 -9.84
C LEU A 182 -20.26 11.04 -11.25
N ALA A 183 -18.95 11.15 -11.54
CA ALA A 183 -18.46 11.53 -12.86
C ALA A 183 -18.73 10.45 -13.91
N VAL A 184 -18.59 9.16 -13.56
CA VAL A 184 -18.94 8.05 -14.45
C VAL A 184 -20.42 8.09 -14.81
N ILE A 185 -21.31 8.19 -13.81
CA ILE A 185 -22.76 8.25 -14.04
C ILE A 185 -23.12 9.41 -14.98
N LYS A 186 -22.55 10.59 -14.76
CA LYS A 186 -22.77 11.77 -15.63
C LYS A 186 -22.19 11.62 -17.04
N SER A 187 -21.21 10.73 -17.24
CA SER A 187 -20.60 10.51 -18.56
C SER A 187 -21.37 9.50 -19.43
N LEU A 188 -22.33 8.79 -18.84
CA LEU A 188 -23.16 7.76 -19.47
C LEU A 188 -24.57 8.26 -19.83
N VAL A 189 -24.96 9.44 -19.34
CA VAL A 189 -26.23 10.13 -19.60
C VAL A 189 -25.97 11.33 -20.51
#